data_AF-A0A2H5YQN1-F1
#
_entry.id   AF-A0A2H5YQN1-F1
#
_cell.length_a   1.000
_cell.length_b   1.000
_cell.length_c   1.000
_cell.angle_alpha   90.00
_cell.angle_beta   90.00
_cell.angle_gamma   90.00
#
_symmetry.space_group_name_H-M   'P 1'
#
loop_
_entity.id
_entity.type
_entity.pdbx_description
1 polymer ?
#
loop_
_entity_poly.entity_id
_entity_poly.type
_entity_poly.pdbx_seq_one_letter_code
_entity_poly.pdbx_strand_id
1 'polypeptide(L)'
;MLDSDELLLLELERIRLPSPVLARIEELAEERRQLLRTIPELIHHRDQALRRLAELDLELERLWDLRRRELLFVRQALSPEQPSEATTLEEVEEDNQALEGEQVSSNGPEP
;
A
#
# COMPACT_ATOMS: atom_id res chain seq x y z
N MET A 1 -14.82 -19.12 -3.17
CA MET A 1 -14.40 -17.85 -2.55
C MET A 1 -12.89 -17.93 -2.42
N LEU A 2 -12.18 -16.84 -2.67
CA LEU A 2 -10.72 -16.80 -2.44
C LEU A 2 -10.50 -16.65 -0.94
N ASP A 3 -9.54 -17.38 -0.39
CA ASP A 3 -9.17 -17.24 1.02
C ASP A 3 -8.31 -15.96 1.21
N SER A 4 -8.22 -15.45 2.43
CA SER A 4 -7.52 -14.19 2.74
C SER A 4 -6.07 -14.17 2.26
N ASP A 5 -5.39 -15.32 2.31
CA ASP A 5 -4.00 -15.47 1.84
C ASP A 5 -3.88 -15.35 0.32
N GLU A 6 -4.86 -15.86 -0.43
CA GLU A 6 -4.90 -15.77 -1.90
C GLU A 6 -5.17 -14.34 -2.36
N LEU A 7 -6.05 -13.62 -1.64
CA LEU A 7 -6.31 -12.20 -1.86
C LEU A 7 -5.05 -11.35 -1.62
N LEU A 8 -4.34 -11.60 -0.52
CA LEU A 8 -3.07 -10.92 -0.22
C LEU A 8 -2.02 -11.18 -1.32
N LEU A 9 -1.91 -12.42 -1.80
CA LEU A 9 -0.96 -12.77 -2.86
C LEU A 9 -1.25 -11.99 -4.15
N LEU A 10 -2.53 -11.92 -4.56
CA LEU A 10 -2.97 -11.16 -5.73
C LEU A 10 -2.70 -9.65 -5.60
N GLU A 11 -2.88 -9.09 -4.42
CA GLU A 11 -2.55 -7.68 -4.16
C GLU A 11 -1.04 -7.42 -4.26
N LEU A 12 -0.22 -8.32 -3.70
CA LEU A 12 1.23 -8.25 -3.80
C LEU A 12 1.73 -8.40 -5.24
N GLU A 13 1.11 -9.30 -6.03
CA GLU A 13 1.41 -9.45 -7.46
C GLU A 13 1.07 -8.18 -8.24
N ARG A 14 -0.07 -7.54 -7.96
CA ARG A 14 -0.45 -6.27 -8.57
C ARG A 14 0.58 -5.19 -8.30
N ILE A 15 1.03 -5.05 -7.06
CA ILE A 15 2.04 -4.05 -6.68
C ILE A 15 3.34 -4.24 -7.49
N ARG A 16 3.70 -5.50 -7.80
CA ARG A 16 4.91 -5.90 -8.54
C ARG A 16 4.79 -5.84 -10.06
N LEU A 17 3.65 -5.43 -10.61
CA LEU A 17 3.51 -5.30 -12.06
C LEU A 17 4.58 -4.36 -12.63
N PRO A 18 5.37 -4.78 -13.63
CA PRO A 18 6.42 -3.92 -14.17
C PRO A 18 5.81 -2.64 -14.76
N SER A 19 6.31 -1.48 -14.33
CA SER A 19 5.96 -0.19 -14.92
C SER A 19 7.18 0.73 -14.87
N PRO A 20 7.26 1.74 -15.77
CA PRO A 20 8.33 2.73 -15.74
C PRO A 20 8.35 3.50 -14.42
N VAL A 21 7.20 3.72 -13.79
CA VAL A 21 7.10 4.36 -12.46
C VAL A 21 7.72 3.48 -11.39
N LEU A 22 7.41 2.18 -11.37
CA LEU A 22 8.01 1.25 -10.41
C LEU A 22 9.53 1.16 -10.58
N ALA A 23 10.02 1.06 -11.82
CA ALA A 23 11.46 1.02 -12.11
C ALA A 23 12.16 2.30 -11.62
N ARG A 24 11.54 3.47 -11.82
CA ARG A 24 12.09 4.74 -11.34
C ARG A 24 12.09 4.84 -9.81
N ILE A 25 11.05 4.34 -9.14
CA ILE A 25 11.01 4.23 -7.68
C ILE A 25 12.16 3.37 -7.17
N GLU A 26 12.40 2.21 -7.77
CA GLU A 26 13.47 1.29 -7.38
C GLU A 26 14.85 1.94 -7.51
N GLU A 27 15.09 2.63 -8.63
CA GLU A 27 16.32 3.39 -8.89
C GLU A 27 16.56 4.46 -7.80
N LEU A 28 15.57 5.32 -7.53
CA LEU A 28 15.71 6.40 -6.56
C LEU A 28 15.79 5.90 -5.13
N ALA A 29 15.09 4.81 -4.82
CA ALA A 29 15.19 4.15 -3.51
C ALA A 29 16.59 3.57 -3.30
N GLU A 30 17.24 3.06 -4.36
CA GLU A 30 18.63 2.62 -4.28
C GLU A 30 19.59 3.81 -4.11
N GLU A 31 19.43 4.89 -4.88
CA GLU A 31 20.22 6.12 -4.69
C GLU A 31 20.10 6.63 -3.24
N ARG A 32 18.87 6.68 -2.70
CA ARG A 32 18.60 7.07 -1.33
C ARG A 32 19.32 6.16 -0.32
N ARG A 33 19.27 4.84 -0.50
CA ARG A 33 19.97 3.88 0.36
C ARG A 33 21.47 4.10 0.34
N GLN A 34 22.04 4.31 -0.84
CA GLN A 34 23.47 4.58 -1.00
C GLN A 34 23.87 5.90 -0.34
N LEU A 35 23.06 6.94 -0.49
CA LEU A 35 23.31 8.24 0.11
C LEU A 35 23.25 8.17 1.64
N LEU A 36 22.25 7.48 2.21
CA LEU A 36 22.15 7.25 3.65
C LEU A 36 23.36 6.49 4.22
N ARG A 37 23.91 5.54 3.46
CA ARG A 37 25.12 4.81 3.86
C ARG A 37 26.38 5.68 3.84
N THR A 38 26.48 6.60 2.89
CA THR A 38 27.69 7.41 2.66
C THR A 38 27.70 8.74 3.44
N ILE A 39 26.54 9.31 3.77
CA ILE A 39 26.44 10.56 4.55
C ILE A 39 27.32 10.59 5.82
N PRO A 40 27.39 9.53 6.64
CA PRO A 40 28.25 9.51 7.83
C PRO A 40 29.74 9.73 7.52
N GLU A 41 30.18 9.38 6.31
CA GLU A 41 31.57 9.47 5.84
C GLU A 41 31.86 10.84 5.19
N LEU A 42 30.82 11.56 4.74
CA LEU A 42 30.94 12.84 4.03
C LEU A 42 31.05 14.01 5.02
N ILE A 43 32.25 14.34 5.46
CA ILE A 43 32.47 15.46 6.40
C ILE A 43 32.22 16.84 5.74
N HIS A 44 32.63 17.02 4.48
CA HIS A 44 32.61 18.33 3.81
C HIS A 44 31.37 18.56 2.93
N HIS A 45 30.72 17.48 2.49
CA HIS A 45 29.56 17.53 1.59
C HIS A 45 28.27 17.08 2.26
N ARG A 46 28.28 16.95 3.60
CA ARG A 46 27.15 16.45 4.39
C ARG A 46 25.85 17.19 4.09
N ASP A 47 25.90 18.52 4.09
CA ASP A 47 24.71 19.35 3.88
C ASP A 47 24.15 19.21 2.46
N GLN A 48 25.01 19.06 1.46
CA GLN A 48 24.58 18.80 0.09
C GLN A 48 23.93 17.42 -0.03
N ALA A 49 24.52 16.40 0.60
CA ALA A 49 23.95 15.06 0.64
C ALA A 49 22.60 15.03 1.37
N LEU A 50 22.44 15.76 2.47
CA LEU A 50 21.16 15.89 3.17
C LEU A 50 20.09 16.61 2.33
N ARG A 51 20.47 17.64 1.58
CA ARG A 51 19.55 18.30 0.63
C ARG A 51 19.11 17.34 -0.47
N ARG A 52 20.05 16.61 -1.07
CA ARG A 52 19.74 15.60 -2.08
C ARG A 52 18.83 14.50 -1.53
N LEU A 53 19.04 14.08 -0.28
CA LEU A 53 18.18 13.12 0.39
C LEU A 53 16.73 13.63 0.50
N ALA A 54 16.54 14.88 0.92
CA ALA A 54 15.22 15.48 1.01
C ALA A 54 14.53 15.62 -0.37
N GLU A 55 15.29 15.94 -1.42
CA GLU A 55 14.78 15.94 -2.79
C GLU A 55 14.31 14.54 -3.22
N LEU A 56 15.12 13.50 -2.93
CA LEU A 56 14.77 12.11 -3.23
C LEU A 56 13.52 11.66 -2.47
N ASP A 57 13.38 12.02 -1.19
CA ASP A 57 12.20 11.70 -0.39
C ASP A 57 10.91 12.28 -1.03
N LEU A 58 10.95 13.54 -1.47
CA LEU A 58 9.82 14.18 -2.15
C LEU A 58 9.53 13.58 -3.53
N GLU A 59 10.56 13.24 -4.31
CA GLU A 59 10.38 12.60 -5.61
C GLU A 59 9.77 11.20 -5.47
N LEU A 60 10.25 10.42 -4.48
CA LEU A 60 9.71 9.10 -4.16
C LEU A 60 8.25 9.16 -3.71
N GLU A 61 7.89 10.11 -2.84
CA GLU A 61 6.50 10.30 -2.41
C GLU A 61 5.56 10.53 -3.61
N ARG A 62 5.95 11.44 -4.51
CA ARG A 62 5.17 11.73 -5.72
C ARG A 62 5.05 10.53 -6.65
N LEU A 63 6.12 9.76 -6.80
CA LEU A 63 6.11 8.56 -7.64
C LEU A 63 5.25 7.45 -7.01
N TRP A 64 5.27 7.28 -5.70
CA TRP A 64 4.38 6.35 -5.00
C TRP A 64 2.91 6.75 -5.14
N ASP A 65 2.58 8.04 -5.11
CA ASP A 65 1.23 8.54 -5.43
C ASP A 65 0.82 8.18 -6.85
N LEU A 66 1.70 8.42 -7.82
CA LEU A 66 1.45 8.08 -9.21
C LEU A 66 1.25 6.57 -9.37
N ARG A 67 2.10 5.77 -8.73
CA ARG A 67 2.02 4.31 -8.74
C ARG A 67 0.72 3.80 -8.15
N ARG A 68 0.26 4.37 -7.04
CA ARG A 68 -1.05 4.05 -6.46
C ARG A 68 -2.18 4.30 -7.46
N ARG A 69 -2.14 5.42 -8.19
CA ARG A 69 -3.11 5.73 -9.24
C ARG A 69 -3.04 4.74 -10.42
N GLU A 70 -1.84 4.40 -10.90
CA GLU A 70 -1.66 3.39 -11.96
C GLU A 70 -2.30 2.05 -11.57
N LEU A 71 -2.07 1.59 -10.33
CA LEU A 71 -2.61 0.34 -9.83
C LEU A 71 -4.14 0.37 -9.69
N LEU A 72 -4.72 1.51 -9.32
CA LEU A 72 -6.18 1.69 -9.30
C LEU A 72 -6.77 1.58 -10.72
N PHE A 73 -6.15 2.18 -11.73
CA PHE A 73 -6.59 2.05 -13.12
C PHE A 73 -6.49 0.60 -13.61
N VAL A 74 -5.39 -0.10 -13.32
CA VAL A 74 -5.22 -1.51 -13.67
C VAL A 74 -6.27 -2.38 -12.98
N ARG A 75 -6.57 -2.12 -11.69
CA ARG A 75 -7.64 -2.82 -10.96
C ARG A 75 -9.00 -2.62 -11.62
N GLN A 76 -9.36 -1.39 -11.99
CA GLN A 76 -10.63 -1.09 -12.67
C GLN A 76 -10.73 -1.76 -14.03
N ALA A 77 -9.67 -1.75 -14.83
CA ALA A 77 -9.65 -2.36 -16.16
C ALA A 77 -9.83 -3.89 -16.11
N LEU A 78 -9.33 -4.54 -15.06
CA LEU A 78 -9.39 -5.99 -14.89
C LEU A 78 -10.64 -6.47 -14.11
N SER A 79 -11.41 -5.57 -13.50
CA SER A 79 -12.63 -5.89 -12.75
C SER A 79 -13.65 -4.76 -12.85
N PRO A 80 -14.35 -4.61 -14.00
CA PRO A 80 -15.31 -3.52 -14.20
C PRO A 80 -16.64 -3.68 -13.42
N GLU A 81 -16.87 -4.83 -12.77
CA GLU A 81 -18.18 -5.18 -12.18
C GLU A 81 -18.37 -4.80 -10.70
N GLN A 82 -17.38 -4.18 -10.05
CA GLN A 82 -17.56 -3.69 -8.67
C GLN A 82 -17.53 -2.17 -8.64
N PRO A 83 -18.66 -1.49 -8.30
CA PRO A 83 -18.60 -0.07 -7.99
C PRO A 83 -17.61 0.11 -6.84
N SER A 84 -16.78 1.13 -6.98
CA SER A 84 -15.81 1.56 -5.99
C SER A 84 -16.49 1.79 -4.63
N GLU A 85 -16.50 0.78 -3.76
CA GLU A 85 -16.66 1.01 -2.34
C GLU A 85 -15.39 1.70 -1.86
N ALA A 86 -15.54 3.00 -1.63
CA ALA A 86 -14.55 3.81 -0.99
C ALA A 86 -14.42 3.26 0.44
N THR A 87 -13.33 2.55 0.72
CA THR A 87 -12.94 2.17 2.08
C THR A 87 -12.64 3.44 2.88
N THR A 88 -13.67 4.11 3.39
CA THR A 88 -13.52 5.04 4.51
C THR A 88 -13.34 4.19 5.76
N LEU A 89 -12.48 4.67 6.67
CA LEU A 89 -12.13 3.99 7.92
C LEU A 89 -13.36 3.65 8.78
N GLU A 90 -14.49 4.33 8.56
CA GLU A 90 -15.79 4.11 9.24
C GLU A 90 -16.40 2.73 8.94
N GLU A 91 -16.25 2.17 7.74
CA GLU A 91 -16.87 0.87 7.39
C GLU A 91 -16.13 -0.32 8.03
N VAL A 92 -14.84 -0.17 8.34
CA VAL A 92 -14.03 -1.20 9.03
C VAL A 92 -14.47 -1.36 10.50
N GLU A 93 -15.06 -0.33 11.11
CA GLU A 93 -15.57 -0.42 12.49
C GLU A 93 -16.95 -1.09 12.57
N GLU A 94 -17.74 -1.06 11.50
CA GLU A 94 -19.07 -1.70 11.46
C GLU A 94 -18.98 -3.23 11.31
N ASP A 95 -18.02 -3.74 10.52
CA ASP A 95 -17.81 -5.19 10.34
C ASP A 95 -17.34 -5.90 11.62
N ASN A 96 -16.65 -5.19 12.53
CA ASN A 96 -16.27 -5.75 13.83
C ASN A 96 -17.44 -5.82 14.83
N GLN A 97 -18.50 -5.03 14.65
CA GLN A 97 -19.67 -5.07 15.52
C GLN A 97 -20.71 -6.13 15.09
N ALA A 98 -20.75 -6.49 13.81
CA ALA A 98 -21.67 -7.52 13.30
C ALA A 98 -21.26 -8.94 13.76
N LEU A 99 -19.97 -9.20 13.98
CA LEU A 99 -19.45 -10.53 14.34
C LEU A 99 -19.60 -10.88 15.83
N GLU A 100 -19.96 -9.94 16.70
CA GLU A 100 -20.21 -10.21 18.14
C GLU A 100 -21.67 -10.54 18.47
N GLY A 101 -22.60 -10.46 17.51
CA GLY A 101 -24.04 -10.63 17.75
C GLY A 101 -24.60 -12.06 17.63
N GLU A 102 -23.87 -13.00 17.01
CA GLU A 102 -24.43 -14.31 16.60
C GLU A 102 -24.07 -15.52 17.49
N GLN A 103 -23.65 -15.29 18.74
CA GLN A 103 -23.43 -16.38 19.72
C GLN A 103 -24.40 -16.36 20.91
N VAL A 104 -25.71 -16.36 20.70
CA VAL A 104 -26.65 -16.97 21.66
C VAL A 104 -27.81 -17.63 20.90
N SER A 105 -27.58 -18.80 20.32
CA SER A 105 -28.66 -19.69 19.89
C SER A 105 -28.91 -20.77 20.94
N SER A 106 -30.20 -20.98 21.21
CA SER A 106 -30.82 -22.25 21.63
C SER A 106 -30.81 -22.63 23.11
N ASN A 107 -31.98 -22.48 23.76
CA ASN A 107 -32.80 -23.64 24.18
C ASN A 107 -34.08 -23.17 24.92
N GLY A 108 -35.23 -23.28 24.24
CA GLY A 108 -36.48 -23.71 24.90
C GLY A 108 -36.56 -25.24 24.82
N PRO A 109 -37.44 -25.94 25.57
CA PRO A 109 -38.88 -25.62 25.60
C PRO A 109 -39.62 -25.84 26.95
N GLU A 110 -40.87 -25.38 26.93
CA GLU A 110 -42.07 -25.59 27.79
C GLU A 110 -42.32 -27.02 28.35
N PRO A 111 -43.22 -27.25 29.34
CA PRO A 111 -44.59 -26.71 29.44
C PRO A 111 -45.03 -26.08 30.78
#